data_AF-A0A7J9B0U6-F1
#
_entry.id   AF-A0A7J9B0U6-F1
#
_cell.length_a   1.000
_cell.length_b   1.000
_cell.length_c   1.000
_cell.angle_alpha   90.00
_cell.angle_beta   90.00
_cell.angle_gamma   90.00
#
_symmetry.space_group_name_H-M   'P 1'
#
loop_
_entity.id
_entity.type
_entity.pdbx_description
1 polymer ?
#
loop_
_entity_poly.entity_id
_entity_poly.type
_entity_poly.pdbx_seq_one_letter_code
_entity_poly.pdbx_strand_id
1 'polypeptide(L)'
;MGRVKTMREEGKMMGKKEGKMSGNDHHHDHTHDPGVSSVSIVCEGSLDLEKANIWLGTLLLERSEDIYRMKGLLSVQGMDERFVFQGVHDIFQGSPDRLWGADEPRINKIVFIGKNLNAEELEKGFKACLL
;
A
#
# COMPACT_ATOMS: atom_id res chain seq x y z
N MET A 1 17.49 -33.18 -50.76
CA MET A 1 17.66 -32.86 -52.19
C MET A 1 16.32 -33.01 -52.88
N GLY A 2 15.76 -31.95 -53.47
CA GLY A 2 14.50 -32.01 -54.23
C GLY A 2 13.74 -30.69 -54.09
N ARG A 3 13.73 -29.89 -55.16
CA ARG A 3 13.41 -28.47 -55.20
C ARG A 3 12.15 -28.26 -56.08
N VAL A 4 11.39 -27.19 -55.79
CA VAL A 4 10.52 -26.40 -56.68
C VAL A 4 9.14 -26.95 -57.10
N LYS A 5 8.09 -26.19 -56.77
CA LYS A 5 7.15 -25.66 -57.78
C LYS A 5 6.60 -24.28 -57.38
N THR A 6 6.64 -23.38 -58.36
CA THR A 6 6.29 -21.96 -58.35
C THR A 6 4.95 -21.76 -59.07
N MET A 7 4.06 -20.90 -58.57
CA MET A 7 3.03 -20.10 -59.30
C MET A 7 2.64 -18.92 -58.37
N ARG A 8 3.05 -17.66 -58.55
CA ARG A 8 2.60 -16.58 -59.50
C ARG A 8 1.07 -16.32 -59.46
N GLU A 9 0.65 -15.21 -58.81
CA GLU A 9 -0.03 -13.99 -59.36
C GLU A 9 -1.56 -14.18 -59.57
N GLU A 10 -2.52 -13.29 -59.31
CA GLU A 10 -2.65 -11.87 -58.90
C GLU A 10 -3.93 -11.78 -58.01
N GLY A 11 -4.08 -10.87 -57.06
CA GLY A 11 -4.47 -9.48 -57.32
C GLY A 11 -5.80 -9.18 -56.60
N LYS A 12 -5.81 -8.23 -55.66
CA LYS A 12 -6.78 -7.12 -55.63
C LYS A 12 -6.42 -6.12 -54.54
N MET A 13 -6.35 -4.87 -54.97
CA MET A 13 -6.14 -3.66 -54.18
C MET A 13 -7.26 -3.41 -53.17
N MET A 14 -6.86 -2.68 -52.13
CA MET A 14 -7.51 -1.47 -51.58
C MET A 14 -8.00 -1.61 -50.14
N GLY A 15 -7.33 -0.86 -49.26
CA GLY A 15 -7.79 -0.63 -47.90
C GLY A 15 -6.71 -0.04 -47.01
N LYS A 16 -6.16 1.14 -47.36
CA LYS A 16 -5.48 1.98 -46.37
C LYS A 16 -6.48 2.31 -45.28
N LYS A 17 -6.23 1.87 -44.04
CA LYS A 17 -6.73 2.55 -42.84
C LYS A 17 -5.55 2.84 -41.94
N GLU A 18 -5.28 4.12 -41.85
CA GLU A 18 -4.35 4.75 -40.94
C GLU A 18 -4.83 4.56 -39.49
N GLY A 19 -3.85 4.42 -38.60
CA GLY A 19 -3.83 4.96 -37.25
C GLY A 19 -5.09 4.85 -36.38
N LYS A 20 -5.02 3.96 -35.38
CA LYS A 20 -5.19 4.34 -33.96
C LYS A 20 -4.90 3.12 -33.08
N MET A 21 -3.68 3.06 -32.55
CA MET A 21 -3.42 2.38 -31.28
C MET A 21 -4.07 3.24 -30.21
N SER A 22 -5.28 2.86 -29.78
CA SER A 22 -5.85 3.38 -28.55
C SER A 22 -5.49 2.38 -27.46
N GLY A 23 -4.46 2.73 -26.67
CA GLY A 23 -4.25 2.11 -25.37
C GLY A 23 -5.50 2.37 -24.54
N ASN A 24 -6.14 1.30 -24.08
CA ASN A 24 -7.20 1.40 -23.09
C ASN A 24 -6.53 1.46 -21.71
N ASP A 25 -5.82 2.55 -21.47
CA ASP A 25 -5.56 3.02 -20.12
C ASP A 25 -6.91 3.46 -19.56
N HIS A 26 -7.54 2.57 -18.80
CA HIS A 26 -8.62 2.94 -17.91
C HIS A 26 -8.03 3.82 -16.82
N HIS A 27 -7.81 5.09 -17.15
CA HIS A 27 -7.63 6.15 -16.17
C HIS A 27 -8.98 6.25 -15.45
N HIS A 28 -9.10 5.53 -14.34
CA HIS A 28 -10.12 5.81 -13.35
C HIS A 28 -9.91 7.27 -12.95
N ASP A 29 -10.77 8.13 -13.47
CA ASP A 29 -10.99 9.48 -12.97
C ASP A 29 -11.51 9.34 -11.53
N HIS A 30 -10.57 9.11 -10.62
CA HIS A 30 -10.83 9.25 -9.21
C HIS A 30 -10.97 10.74 -8.99
N THR A 31 -12.22 11.19 -8.84
CA THR A 31 -12.53 12.37 -8.04
C THR A 31 -11.95 12.12 -6.65
N HIS A 32 -10.66 12.39 -6.46
CA HIS A 32 -10.09 12.57 -5.13
C HIS A 32 -10.85 13.76 -4.56
N ASP A 33 -11.55 13.54 -3.46
CA ASP A 33 -11.86 14.64 -2.57
C ASP A 33 -10.51 15.35 -2.29
N PRO A 34 -10.30 16.59 -2.77
CA PRO A 34 -8.97 17.17 -2.90
C PRO A 34 -8.26 17.41 -1.56
N GLY A 35 -8.91 17.09 -0.43
CA GLY A 35 -8.33 17.15 0.91
C GLY A 35 -7.86 15.83 1.51
N VAL A 36 -8.27 14.65 1.00
CA VAL A 36 -7.97 13.36 1.65
C VAL A 36 -6.84 12.63 0.93
N SER A 37 -5.79 12.31 1.68
CA SER A 37 -4.61 11.58 1.26
C SER A 37 -4.34 10.37 2.17
N SER A 38 -3.35 9.57 1.79
CA SER A 38 -2.88 8.46 2.60
C SER A 38 -1.37 8.47 2.72
N VAL A 39 -0.87 8.19 3.92
CA VAL A 39 0.56 7.98 4.20
C VAL A 39 0.77 6.53 4.57
N SER A 40 1.72 5.87 3.92
CA SER A 40 2.12 4.50 4.24
C SER A 40 3.57 4.48 4.73
N ILE A 41 3.80 3.84 5.87
CA ILE A 41 5.13 3.64 6.44
C ILE A 41 5.43 2.15 6.43
N VAL A 42 6.63 1.81 5.96
CA VAL A 42 7.13 0.44 5.95
C VAL A 42 8.53 0.46 6.55
N CYS A 43 8.77 -0.36 7.56
CA CYS A 43 10.09 -0.51 8.15
C CYS A 43 10.30 -1.91 8.70
N GLU A 44 11.54 -2.37 8.68
CA GLU A 44 11.94 -3.65 9.25
C GLU A 44 12.25 -3.49 10.74
N GLY A 45 12.19 -4.60 11.49
CA GLY A 45 12.58 -4.63 12.90
C GLY A 45 11.46 -5.04 13.84
N SER A 46 11.81 -5.19 15.12
CA SER A 46 10.83 -5.49 16.17
C SER A 46 10.31 -4.19 16.79
N LEU A 47 9.01 -4.12 16.96
CA LEU A 47 8.31 -2.99 17.56
C LEU A 47 8.00 -3.27 19.03
N ASP A 48 8.16 -2.25 19.85
CA ASP A 48 7.62 -2.21 21.19
C ASP A 48 6.14 -1.79 21.12
N LEU A 49 5.24 -2.74 21.40
CA LEU A 49 3.80 -2.52 21.30
C LEU A 49 3.30 -1.48 22.30
N GLU A 50 3.91 -1.37 23.48
CA GLU A 50 3.51 -0.38 24.49
C GLU A 50 3.88 1.02 24.02
N LYS A 51 5.12 1.22 23.53
CA LYS A 51 5.53 2.50 22.95
C LYS A 51 4.68 2.90 21.75
N ALA A 52 4.36 1.93 20.88
CA ALA A 52 3.52 2.17 19.71
C ALA A 52 2.09 2.58 20.12
N ASN A 53 1.50 1.92 21.12
CA ASN A 53 0.18 2.28 21.63
C ASN A 53 0.16 3.68 22.25
N ILE A 54 1.18 4.04 23.04
CA ILE A 54 1.28 5.37 23.64
C ILE A 54 1.41 6.43 22.53
N TRP A 55 2.31 6.23 21.57
CA TRP A 55 2.51 7.16 20.47
C TRP A 55 1.26 7.32 19.61
N LEU A 56 0.59 6.23 19.24
CA LEU A 56 -0.66 6.27 18.48
C LEU A 56 -1.78 6.97 19.26
N GLY A 57 -1.86 6.74 20.57
CA GLY A 57 -2.79 7.43 21.45
C GLY A 57 -2.57 8.94 21.47
N THR A 58 -1.31 9.40 21.63
CA THR A 58 -0.97 10.83 21.55
C THR A 58 -1.27 11.41 20.18
N LEU A 59 -0.92 10.70 19.09
CA LEU A 59 -1.18 11.12 17.73
C LEU A 59 -2.69 11.33 17.48
N LEU A 60 -3.53 10.41 17.97
CA LEU A 60 -4.98 10.52 17.84
C LEU A 60 -5.55 11.66 18.69
N LEU A 61 -5.04 11.90 19.90
CA LEU A 61 -5.46 13.04 20.71
C LEU A 61 -5.18 14.39 20.03
N GLU A 62 -4.06 14.49 19.30
CA GLU A 62 -3.64 15.73 18.63
C GLU A 62 -4.22 15.89 17.22
N ARG A 63 -4.48 14.78 16.51
CA ARG A 63 -4.80 14.76 15.06
C ARG A 63 -6.04 13.93 14.71
N SER A 64 -6.94 13.64 15.65
CA SER A 64 -8.17 12.86 15.39
C SER A 64 -9.08 13.47 14.30
N GLU A 65 -9.08 14.79 14.15
CA GLU A 65 -9.84 15.49 13.10
C GLU A 65 -9.23 15.35 11.70
N ASP A 66 -7.93 15.03 11.64
CA ASP A 66 -7.17 14.87 10.41
C ASP A 66 -7.04 13.40 10.02
N ILE A 67 -6.97 12.47 10.99
CA ILE A 67 -6.82 11.03 10.76
C ILE A 67 -8.20 10.35 10.82
N TYR A 68 -8.67 9.86 9.67
CA TYR A 68 -9.97 9.19 9.56
C TYR A 68 -9.87 7.69 9.81
N ARG A 69 -8.80 7.08 9.32
CA ARG A 69 -8.57 5.65 9.46
C ARG A 69 -7.09 5.37 9.52
N MET A 70 -6.73 4.36 10.29
CA MET A 70 -5.43 3.74 10.23
C MET A 70 -5.56 2.23 10.20
N LYS A 71 -4.59 1.57 9.59
CA LYS A 71 -4.42 0.12 9.68
C LYS A 71 -2.94 -0.18 9.79
N GLY A 72 -2.59 -1.20 10.55
CA GLY A 72 -1.21 -1.65 10.59
C GLY A 72 -1.07 -3.14 10.75
N LEU A 73 0.10 -3.60 10.33
CA LEU A 73 0.65 -4.93 10.54
C LEU A 73 2.00 -4.71 11.20
N LEU A 74 2.16 -5.23 12.40
CA LEU A 74 3.29 -4.98 13.26
C LEU A 74 4.03 -6.29 13.55
N SER A 75 5.35 -6.20 13.55
CA SER A 75 6.24 -7.23 14.07
C SER A 75 6.56 -6.88 15.53
N VAL A 76 5.74 -7.35 16.45
CA VAL A 76 5.89 -7.06 17.88
C VAL A 76 6.98 -7.94 18.50
N GLN A 77 7.82 -7.34 19.35
CA GLN A 77 8.83 -8.09 20.09
C GLN A 77 8.17 -9.15 20.99
N GLY A 78 8.68 -10.39 20.93
CA GLY A 78 8.18 -11.49 21.76
C GLY A 78 6.87 -12.12 21.25
N MET A 79 6.36 -11.70 20.09
CA MET A 79 5.23 -12.36 19.42
C MET A 79 5.70 -13.03 18.14
N ASP A 80 5.38 -14.32 17.97
CA ASP A 80 5.63 -15.05 16.73
C ASP A 80 4.55 -14.87 15.67
N GLU A 81 3.46 -14.23 16.05
CA GLU A 81 2.36 -13.84 15.18
C GLU A 81 2.54 -12.41 14.68
N ARG A 82 1.97 -12.15 13.52
CA ARG A 82 1.73 -10.80 13.04
C ARG A 82 0.67 -10.17 13.89
N PHE A 83 0.91 -8.97 14.36
CA PHE A 83 -0.12 -8.20 15.04
C PHE A 83 -0.74 -7.25 14.04
N VAL A 84 -2.00 -7.47 13.68
CA VAL A 84 -2.74 -6.55 12.82
C VAL A 84 -3.63 -5.68 13.68
N PHE A 85 -3.76 -4.41 13.30
CA PHE A 85 -4.68 -3.51 13.95
C PHE A 85 -5.37 -2.61 12.94
N GLN A 86 -6.52 -2.10 13.36
CA GLN A 86 -7.26 -1.07 12.66
C GLN A 86 -7.74 -0.03 13.67
N GLY A 87 -7.62 1.23 13.28
CA GLY A 87 -8.11 2.37 14.04
C GLY A 87 -9.06 3.21 13.21
N VAL A 88 -10.16 3.65 13.81
CA VAL A 88 -11.10 4.62 13.22
C VAL A 88 -11.43 5.63 14.32
N HIS A 89 -11.04 6.89 14.11
CA HIS A 89 -11.10 7.91 15.16
C HIS A 89 -10.46 7.42 16.47
N ASP A 90 -11.21 7.38 17.57
CA ASP A 90 -10.71 7.01 18.90
C ASP A 90 -10.73 5.49 19.17
N ILE A 91 -11.24 4.69 18.24
CA ILE A 91 -11.35 3.23 18.42
C ILE A 91 -10.12 2.57 17.81
N PHE A 92 -9.32 1.93 18.66
CA PHE A 92 -8.20 1.09 18.26
C PHE A 92 -8.51 -0.38 18.56
N GLN A 93 -8.44 -1.23 17.55
CA GLN A 93 -8.66 -2.66 17.70
C GLN A 93 -7.54 -3.44 17.02
N GLY A 94 -6.82 -4.25 17.79
CA GLY A 94 -5.75 -5.11 17.31
C GLY A 94 -5.97 -6.56 17.69
N SER A 95 -5.50 -7.47 16.84
CA SER A 95 -5.52 -8.91 17.07
C SER A 95 -4.29 -9.56 16.44
N PRO A 96 -3.81 -10.68 17.00
CA PRO A 96 -2.94 -11.59 16.27
C PRO A 96 -3.64 -12.02 14.97
N ASP A 97 -2.88 -12.14 13.89
CA ASP A 97 -3.34 -12.64 12.59
C ASP A 97 -2.82 -14.05 12.37
N ARG A 98 -1.69 -14.22 11.66
CA ARG A 98 -1.01 -15.50 11.47
C ARG A 98 0.42 -15.44 11.97
N LEU A 99 0.98 -16.61 12.25
CA LEU A 99 2.41 -16.77 12.48
C LEU A 99 3.23 -16.21 11.32
N TRP A 100 4.38 -15.63 11.66
CA TRP A 100 5.41 -15.30 10.68
C TRP A 100 5.97 -16.58 10.07
N GLY A 101 6.20 -16.57 8.75
CA GLY A 101 6.89 -17.67 8.08
C GLY A 101 8.35 -17.77 8.52
N ALA A 102 8.95 -18.96 8.42
CA ALA A 102 10.35 -19.19 8.83
C ALA A 102 11.34 -18.27 8.10
N ASP A 103 11.12 -18.03 6.81
CA ASP A 103 11.95 -17.17 5.96
C ASP A 103 11.29 -15.81 5.68
N GLU A 104 10.23 -15.47 6.42
CA GLU A 104 9.47 -14.26 6.18
C GLU A 104 10.08 -13.07 6.95
N PRO A 105 10.43 -11.96 6.27
CA PRO A 105 11.02 -10.83 6.95
C PRO A 105 10.01 -10.20 7.90
N ARG A 106 10.46 -9.97 9.13
CA ARG A 106 9.73 -9.28 10.20
C ARG A 106 9.63 -7.79 9.85
N ILE A 107 8.51 -7.43 9.22
CA ILE A 107 8.25 -6.07 8.73
C ILE A 107 7.07 -5.44 9.45
N ASN A 108 7.14 -4.14 9.59
CA ASN A 108 6.07 -3.30 10.09
C ASN A 108 5.52 -2.49 8.92
N LYS A 109 4.19 -2.41 8.82
CA LYS A 109 3.47 -1.65 7.83
C LYS A 109 2.35 -0.92 8.52
N ILE A 110 2.24 0.38 8.30
CA ILE A 110 1.12 1.18 8.81
C ILE A 110 0.67 2.12 7.72
N VAL A 111 -0.64 2.26 7.57
CA VAL A 111 -1.26 3.20 6.64
C VAL A 111 -2.19 4.10 7.42
N PHE A 112 -2.05 5.40 7.20
CA PHE A 112 -2.93 6.45 7.69
C PHE A 112 -3.69 7.04 6.52
N ILE A 113 -4.98 7.30 6.70
CA ILE A 113 -5.86 7.91 5.71
C ILE A 113 -6.54 9.09 6.38
N GLY A 114 -6.46 10.25 5.76
CA GLY A 114 -6.83 11.50 6.40
C GLY A 114 -6.48 12.73 5.55
N LYS A 115 -6.55 13.91 6.14
CA LYS A 115 -6.15 15.17 5.51
C LYS A 115 -4.93 15.75 6.24
N ASN A 116 -4.17 16.64 5.58
CA ASN A 116 -3.01 17.32 6.16
C ASN A 116 -1.97 16.37 6.82
N LEU A 117 -1.84 15.14 6.32
CA LEU A 117 -0.95 14.15 6.90
C LEU A 117 0.51 14.50 6.61
N ASN A 118 1.33 14.57 7.66
CA ASN A 118 2.77 14.77 7.54
C ASN A 118 3.49 13.43 7.54
N ALA A 119 3.92 12.97 6.36
CA ALA A 119 4.56 11.68 6.21
C ALA A 119 5.85 11.54 7.02
N GLU A 120 6.70 12.58 7.05
CA GLU A 120 7.97 12.56 7.76
C GLU A 120 7.79 12.48 9.28
N GLU A 121 6.81 13.22 9.81
CA GLU A 121 6.47 13.19 11.24
C GLU A 121 5.91 11.83 11.67
N LEU A 122 4.97 11.29 10.89
CA LEU A 122 4.38 9.97 11.13
C LEU A 122 5.45 8.87 11.06
N GLU A 123 6.34 8.93 10.07
CA GLU A 123 7.43 7.96 9.90
C GLU A 123 8.43 8.03 11.05
N LYS A 124 8.84 9.24 11.43
CA LYS A 124 9.78 9.46 12.54
C LYS A 124 9.17 9.00 13.88
N GLY A 125 7.92 9.33 14.13
CA GLY A 125 7.19 8.89 15.32
C GLY A 125 7.10 7.37 15.40
N PHE A 126 6.72 6.73 14.30
CA PHE A 126 6.63 5.27 14.25
C PHE A 126 8.00 4.59 14.42
N LYS A 127 9.05 5.10 13.76
CA LYS A 127 10.41 4.56 13.91
C LYS A 127 10.97 4.69 15.32
N ALA A 128 10.53 5.68 16.10
CA ALA A 128 10.91 5.82 17.50
C ALA A 128 10.34 4.71 18.40
N CYS A 129 9.34 3.96 17.93
CA CYS A 129 8.78 2.80 18.63
C CYS A 129 9.49 1.48 18.28
N LEU A 130 10.41 1.49 17.31
CA LEU A 130 11.26 0.34 17.03
C LEU A 130 12.30 0.14 18.14
N LEU A 131 12.76 -1.10 18.28
CA LEU A 131 13.78 -1.53 19.23
C LEU A 131 15.17 -1.61 18.60
#